data_AF-A0A8X7RQY2-F1
#
_entry.id   AF-A0A8X7RQY2-F1
#
_cell.length_a   1.000
_cell.length_b   1.000
_cell.length_c   1.000
_cell.angle_alpha   90.00
_cell.angle_beta   90.00
_cell.angle_gamma   90.00
#
_symmetry.space_group_name_H-M   'P 1'
#
loop_
_entity.id
_entity.type
_entity.pdbx_description
1 polymer ?
#
loop_
_entity_poly.entity_id
_entity_poly.type
_entity_poly.pdbx_seq_one_letter_code
_entity_poly.pdbx_strand_id
1 'polypeptide(L)' 'MQARMDTQQQRLDSLEGLLDVMAVGNPTLQRDLAERRAARDEPAGSRQNAYRPNPHQLLR' A
#
# COMPACT_ATOMS: atom_id res chain seq x y z
N MET A 1 -5.20 -20.14 -4.45
CA MET A 1 -4.80 -18.91 -3.70
C MET A 1 -4.40 -17.78 -4.62
N GLN A 2 -3.56 -18.04 -5.63
CA GLN A 2 -3.11 -17.06 -6.63
C GLN A 2 -4.26 -16.23 -7.24
N ALA A 3 -5.30 -16.89 -7.77
CA ALA A 3 -6.43 -16.19 -8.41
C ALA A 3 -7.13 -15.16 -7.50
N ARG A 4 -7.17 -15.38 -6.17
CA ARG A 4 -7.75 -14.40 -5.23
C ARG A 4 -6.82 -13.21 -4.99
N MET A 5 -5.51 -13.42 -5.07
CA MET A 5 -4.50 -12.35 -5.01
C MET A 5 -4.51 -11.55 -6.32
N ASP A 6 -4.53 -12.23 -7.47
CA ASP A 6 -4.57 -11.59 -8.80
C ASP A 6 -5.83 -10.74 -8.96
N THR A 7 -6.99 -11.24 -8.52
CA THR A 7 -8.23 -10.44 -8.57
C THR A 7 -8.17 -9.23 -7.64
N GLN A 8 -7.51 -9.33 -6.49
CA GLN A 8 -7.32 -8.19 -5.59
C GLN A 8 -6.36 -7.17 -6.19
N GLN A 9 -5.29 -7.63 -6.81
CA GLN A 9 -4.31 -6.80 -7.49
C GLN A 9 -4.95 -6.03 -8.65
N GLN A 10 -5.71 -6.72 -9.52
CA GLN A 10 -6.46 -6.09 -10.61
C GLN A 10 -7.46 -5.05 -10.12
N ARG A 11 -8.13 -5.30 -8.98
CA ARG A 11 -9.03 -4.31 -8.37
C ARG A 11 -8.27 -3.09 -7.88
N LEU A 12 -7.13 -3.28 -7.24
CA LEU A 12 -6.28 -2.18 -6.78
C LEU A 12 -5.74 -1.36 -7.94
N ASP A 13 -5.33 -2.00 -9.03
CA ASP A 13 -4.80 -1.32 -10.21
C ASP A 13 -5.89 -0.54 -10.95
N SER A 14 -7.12 -1.06 -11.02
CA SER A 14 -8.27 -0.30 -11.53
C SER A 14 -8.63 0.91 -10.67
N LEU A 15 -8.54 0.80 -9.34
CA LEU A 15 -8.79 1.93 -8.43
C LEU A 15 -7.70 3.00 -8.55
N GLU A 16 -6.45 2.59 -8.74
CA GLU A 16 -5.34 3.52 -9.00
C GLU A 16 -5.51 4.27 -10.32
N GLY A 17 -5.93 3.60 -11.39
CA GLY A 17 -6.22 4.28 -12.66
C GLY A 17 -7.35 5.30 -12.54
N LEU A 18 -8.38 5.02 -11.74
CA LEU A 18 -9.46 5.98 -11.49
C LEU A 18 -8.96 7.19 -10.69
N LEU A 19 -8.11 6.96 -9.69
CA LEU A 19 -7.49 8.02 -8.88
C LEU A 19 -6.56 8.91 -9.75
N ASP A 20 -5.84 8.33 -10.71
CA ASP A 20 -5.02 9.11 -11.65
C ASP A 20 -5.87 10.03 -12.51
N VAL A 21 -7.00 9.53 -13.03
CA VAL A 21 -7.95 10.36 -13.80
C VAL A 21 -8.48 11.51 -12.96
N MET A 22 -8.84 11.26 -11.70
CA MET A 22 -9.28 12.31 -10.77
C MET A 22 -8.16 13.28 -10.35
N ALA A 23 -6.91 12.84 -10.43
CA ALA A 23 -5.73 13.66 -10.18
C ALA A 23 -5.32 14.50 -11.40
N VAL A 24 -5.89 14.27 -12.59
CA VAL A 24 -5.68 15.13 -13.76
C VAL A 24 -6.20 16.52 -13.45
N GLY A 25 -5.29 17.50 -13.36
CA GLY A 25 -5.62 18.88 -13.00
C GLY A 25 -5.51 19.20 -11.50
N ASN A 26 -5.10 18.25 -10.66
CA ASN A 26 -4.79 18.50 -9.25
C ASN A 26 -3.35 18.06 -8.90
N PRO A 27 -2.36 18.98 -8.96
CA PRO A 27 -0.96 18.65 -8.70
C PRO A 27 -0.69 18.11 -7.29
N THR A 28 -1.46 18.57 -6.30
CA THR A 28 -1.34 18.09 -4.92
C THR A 28 -1.78 16.63 -4.81
N LEU A 29 -2.90 16.28 -5.44
CA LEU A 29 -3.41 14.91 -5.44
C LEU A 29 -2.47 13.96 -6.20
N GLN A 30 -1.85 14.41 -7.28
CA GLN A 30 -0.82 13.62 -7.99
C GLN A 30 0.39 13.31 -7.12
N ARG A 31 0.87 14.29 -6.34
CA ARG A 31 2.00 14.08 -5.44
C ARG A 31 1.68 13.10 -4.32
N ASP A 32 0.53 13.28 -3.66
CA ASP A 32 0.08 12.38 -2.60
C ASP A 32 -0.13 10.94 -3.12
N LEU A 33 -0.63 10.77 -4.35
CA LEU A 33 -0.76 9.46 -4.99
C LEU A 33 0.60 8.82 -5.32
N ALA A 34 1.54 9.62 -5.84
CA ALA A 34 2.89 9.14 -6.12
C ALA A 34 3.63 8.67 -4.86
N GLU A 35 3.51 9.40 -3.75
CA GLU A 35 4.06 9.01 -2.44
C GLU A 35 3.43 7.71 -1.92
N ARG A 36 2.11 7.54 -2.08
CA ARG A 36 1.40 6.31 -1.68
C ARG A 36 1.78 5.10 -2.53
N ARG A 37 2.02 5.27 -3.83
CA ARG A 37 2.53 4.21 -4.71
C ARG A 37 3.94 3.80 -4.32
N ALA A 38 4.83 4.77 -4.11
CA ALA A 38 6.19 4.50 -3.64
C ALA A 38 6.19 3.71 -2.31
N ALA A 39 5.27 4.05 -1.39
CA ALA A 39 5.11 3.31 -0.14
C ALA A 39 4.48 1.92 -0.31
N ARG A 40 3.71 1.67 -1.38
CA ARG A 40 3.06 0.39 -1.71
C ARG A 40 4.02 -0.56 -2.43
N ASP A 41 4.84 -0.03 -3.33
CA ASP A 41 5.85 -0.79 -4.08
C ASP A 41 7.10 -1.09 -3.24
N GLU A 42 7.25 -0.41 -2.10
CA GLU A 42 8.27 -0.72 -1.10
C GLU A 42 8.08 -2.17 -0.59
N PRO A 43 9.08 -3.05 -0.76
CA PRO A 43 8.96 -4.45 -0.39
C PRO A 43 8.65 -4.58 1.10
N ALA A 44 7.63 -5.36 1.43
CA ALA A 44 7.15 -5.57 2.80
C ALA A 44 8.24 -6.00 3.81
N GLY A 45 9.42 -6.41 3.36
CA GLY A 45 10.61 -6.70 4.17
C GLY A 45 11.18 -5.49 4.94
N SER A 46 10.96 -4.26 4.50
CA SER A 46 11.34 -3.06 5.27
C SER A 46 10.36 -2.77 6.42
N ARG A 47 9.10 -3.16 6.29
CA ARG A 47 8.06 -3.08 7.33
C ARG A 47 8.14 -4.23 8.34
N GLN A 48 8.76 -5.35 7.98
CA GLN A 48 8.84 -6.57 8.80
C GLN A 48 9.90 -6.52 9.91
N ASN A 49 10.84 -5.57 9.89
CA ASN A 49 11.81 -5.39 10.97
C ASN A 49 11.30 -4.55 12.16
N ALA A 50 10.03 -4.15 12.15
CA ALA A 50 9.35 -3.73 13.38
C ALA A 50 8.83 -4.97 14.13
N TYR A 51 9.74 -5.85 14.56
CA TYR A 51 9.46 -6.73 15.70
C TYR A 51 9.24 -5.81 16.89
N ARG A 52 7.99 -5.39 17.11
CA ARG A 52 7.55 -4.80 18.38
C ARG A 52 7.10 -5.99 19.22
N PRO A 53 7.97 -6.54 20.10
CA PRO A 53 7.52 -7.58 21.01
C PRO A 53 6.35 -7.02 21.82
N ASN A 54 5.25 -7.77 21.87
CA ASN A 54 4.11 -7.43 22.72
C ASN A 54 4.62 -7.27 24.16
N PRO A 55 4.48 -6.10 24.82
CA PRO A 55 4.96 -5.90 26.19
C PRO A 55 4.26 -6.82 27.21
N HIS A 56 3.15 -7.43 26.80
CA HIS A 56 2.39 -8.39 27.61
C HIS A 56 2.99 -9.80 27.62
N GLN A 57 4.00 -10.11 26.81
CA GLN A 57 4.63 -11.45 26.80
C GLN A 57 5.77 -11.61 27.83
N LEU A 58 6.11 -10.55 28.58
CA LEU A 58 7.16 -10.58 29.61
C LEU A 58 6.63 -10.89 31.02
N LEU A 59 5.34 -11.22 31.17
CA LEU A 59 4.71 -11.42 32.48
C LEU A 59 4.08 -12.82 32.64
N ARG A 60 4.83 -13.87 32.29
CA ARG A 60 4.49 -15.26 32.65
C ARG A 60 5.66 -15.95 33.32
#